data_AF-A0A538E757-F1
#
_entry.id   AF-A0A538E757-F1
#
_cell.length_a   1.000
_cell.length_b   1.000
_cell.length_c   1.000
_cell.angle_alpha   90.00
_cell.angle_beta   90.00
_cell.angle_gamma   90.00
#
_symmetry.space_group_name_H-M   'P 1'
#
loop_
_entity.id
_entity.type
_entity.pdbx_description
1 polymer ?
#
loop_
_entity_poly.entity_id
_entity_poly.type
_entity_poly.pdbx_seq_one_letter_code
_entity_poly.pdbx_strand_id
1 'polypeptide(L)'
;MKRGFAVLALATGLATTAATASPPKLILVVPSVVAPGHVVTVSGSAGGCPVGDTVTLISRAFAHTHDFAGLPAVLTPVRMGGKFRTTTRIPATKSPGIYGVTARCGGGNLGVQAHLRVTATPSLTVSPSVVHRGRNVTLRGSADGCSAGNTVTLISRAFVHTHDFAGLPAVLTRVRAGGTFHVVTRIPATKTPGRYGITARCGGGNLGVLAHLRVLS
;
A
#
# COMPACT_ATOMS: atom_id res chain seq x y z
N MET A 1 -3.61 -82.11 44.03
CA MET A 1 -4.86 -81.41 43.60
C MET A 1 -4.89 -80.02 44.22
N LYS A 2 -5.20 -79.00 43.40
CA LYS A 2 -5.55 -77.59 43.74
C LYS A 2 -4.42 -76.70 44.26
N ARG A 3 -4.28 -75.42 43.86
CA ARG A 3 -4.84 -74.55 42.81
C ARG A 3 -3.92 -73.30 42.83
N GLY A 4 -3.28 -72.95 41.72
CA GLY A 4 -2.51 -71.72 41.60
C GLY A 4 -3.44 -70.51 41.51
N PHE A 5 -3.16 -69.47 42.29
CA PHE A 5 -3.78 -68.15 42.14
C PHE A 5 -2.79 -67.23 41.42
N ALA A 6 -3.10 -66.92 40.16
CA ALA A 6 -2.44 -65.89 39.38
C ALA A 6 -3.00 -64.52 39.82
N VAL A 7 -2.14 -63.66 40.36
CA VAL A 7 -2.48 -62.26 40.62
C VAL A 7 -2.31 -61.49 39.31
N LEU A 8 -3.42 -61.01 38.77
CA LEU A 8 -3.49 -60.19 37.57
C LEU A 8 -3.11 -58.73 37.95
N ALA A 9 -1.94 -58.27 37.51
CA ALA A 9 -1.55 -56.86 37.67
C ALA A 9 -2.20 -56.02 36.56
N LEU A 10 -3.20 -55.20 36.91
CA LEU A 10 -3.74 -54.16 36.03
C LEU A 10 -2.75 -53.00 35.96
N ALA A 11 -2.06 -52.84 34.83
CA ALA A 11 -1.30 -51.64 34.52
C ALA A 11 -2.25 -50.54 34.00
N THR A 12 -2.59 -49.57 34.84
CA THR A 12 -3.30 -48.35 34.43
C THR A 12 -2.33 -47.40 33.74
N GLY A 13 -2.30 -47.44 32.41
CA GLY A 13 -1.56 -46.48 31.60
C GLY A 13 -2.23 -45.10 31.64
N LEU A 14 -1.62 -44.13 32.33
CA LEU A 14 -1.98 -42.72 32.19
C LEU A 14 -1.49 -42.24 30.81
N ALA A 15 -2.40 -42.17 29.85
CA ALA A 15 -2.16 -41.43 28.61
C ALA A 15 -2.18 -39.92 28.91
N THR A 16 -1.02 -39.34 29.19
CA THR A 16 -0.86 -37.88 29.18
C THR A 16 -1.03 -37.39 27.74
N THR A 17 -2.23 -36.91 27.39
CA THR A 17 -2.44 -36.16 26.16
C THR A 17 -1.69 -34.85 26.30
N ALA A 18 -0.54 -34.74 25.63
CA ALA A 18 0.12 -33.46 25.45
C ALA A 18 -0.84 -32.55 24.68
N ALA A 19 -1.45 -31.58 25.37
CA ALA A 19 -2.24 -30.54 24.74
C ALA A 19 -1.30 -29.71 23.86
N THR A 20 -1.21 -30.04 22.58
CA THR A 20 -0.48 -29.22 21.60
C THR A 20 -1.23 -27.90 21.50
N ALA A 21 -0.67 -26.84 22.09
CA ALA A 21 -1.21 -25.50 21.95
C ALA A 21 -1.36 -25.18 20.46
N SER A 22 -2.58 -24.80 20.05
CA SER A 22 -2.81 -24.36 18.67
C SER A 22 -1.88 -23.18 18.37
N PRO A 23 -1.20 -23.18 17.21
CA PRO A 23 -0.32 -22.07 16.88
C PRO A 23 -1.10 -20.76 16.87
N PRO A 24 -0.47 -19.62 17.19
CA PRO A 24 -1.15 -18.34 17.22
C PRO A 24 -1.66 -17.99 15.82
N LYS A 25 -2.80 -17.29 15.74
CA LYS A 25 -3.30 -16.76 14.47
C LYS A 25 -2.61 -15.43 14.18
N LEU A 26 -2.07 -15.28 12.98
CA LEU A 26 -1.32 -14.09 12.59
C LEU A 26 -1.44 -13.85 11.09
N ILE A 27 -1.50 -12.58 10.69
CA ILE A 27 -1.33 -12.14 9.29
C ILE A 27 -0.27 -11.05 9.28
N LEU A 28 0.68 -11.18 8.36
CA LEU A 28 1.72 -10.20 8.08
C LEU A 28 1.72 -9.89 6.58
N VAL A 29 1.84 -8.61 6.25
CA VAL A 29 1.96 -8.12 4.87
C VAL A 29 3.28 -7.36 4.74
N VAL A 30 4.15 -7.81 3.85
CA VAL A 30 5.47 -7.22 3.61
C VAL A 30 5.68 -6.97 2.12
N PRO A 31 5.96 -5.73 1.69
CA PRO A 31 5.95 -4.50 2.49
C PRO A 31 4.53 -4.14 2.97
N SER A 32 4.41 -3.47 4.12
CA SER A 32 3.12 -2.94 4.62
C SER A 32 2.71 -1.63 3.95
N VAL A 33 3.62 -1.00 3.19
CA VAL A 33 3.38 0.21 2.40
C VAL A 33 3.93 -0.01 1.00
N VAL A 34 3.10 0.14 -0.03
CA VAL A 34 3.49 -0.08 -1.43
C VAL A 34 2.78 0.90 -2.37
N ALA A 35 3.37 1.19 -3.52
CA ALA A 35 2.67 1.85 -4.61
C ALA A 35 1.82 0.83 -5.41
N PRO A 36 0.80 1.27 -6.16
CA PRO A 36 0.05 0.40 -7.07
C PRO A 36 0.98 -0.36 -8.03
N GLY A 37 0.58 -1.56 -8.44
CA GLY A 37 1.38 -2.41 -9.33
C GLY A 37 2.49 -3.22 -8.65
N HIS A 38 2.80 -2.95 -7.38
CA HIS A 38 3.84 -3.67 -6.63
C HIS A 38 3.36 -5.03 -6.11
N VAL A 39 4.31 -5.93 -5.86
CA VAL A 39 4.06 -7.25 -5.26
C VAL A 39 4.25 -7.16 -3.75
N VAL A 40 3.30 -7.71 -3.00
CA VAL A 40 3.40 -7.91 -1.56
C VAL A 40 3.47 -9.40 -1.24
N THR A 41 4.22 -9.74 -0.21
CA THR A 41 4.18 -11.06 0.44
C THR A 41 3.18 -11.01 1.57
N VAL A 42 2.21 -11.92 1.55
CA VAL A 42 1.28 -12.14 2.66
C VAL A 42 1.61 -13.47 3.30
N SER A 43 1.91 -13.46 4.59
CA SER A 43 2.31 -14.65 5.34
C SER A 43 1.73 -14.64 6.74
N GLY A 44 1.74 -15.78 7.40
CA GLY A 44 1.23 -15.85 8.77
C GLY A 44 1.00 -17.28 9.23
N SER A 45 0.10 -17.40 10.20
CA SER A 45 -0.31 -18.68 10.78
C SER A 45 -1.84 -18.72 10.88
N ALA A 46 -2.43 -19.81 10.39
CA ALA A 46 -3.86 -20.09 10.44
C ALA A 46 -4.30 -20.74 11.77
N GLY A 47 -3.38 -20.93 12.70
CA GLY A 47 -3.61 -21.62 13.96
C GLY A 47 -3.94 -23.10 13.75
N GLY A 48 -5.02 -23.59 14.35
CA GLY A 48 -5.41 -25.01 14.29
C GLY A 48 -5.97 -25.48 12.94
N CYS A 49 -5.75 -24.76 11.84
CA CYS A 49 -6.20 -25.20 10.53
C CYS A 49 -5.31 -26.37 10.03
N PRO A 50 -5.90 -27.48 9.53
CA PRO A 50 -5.15 -28.64 9.04
C PRO A 50 -4.11 -28.30 7.98
N VAL A 51 -3.01 -29.05 7.95
CA VAL A 51 -2.03 -28.95 6.86
C VAL A 51 -2.67 -29.44 5.56
N GLY A 52 -2.47 -28.70 4.47
CA GLY A 52 -3.10 -28.99 3.18
C GLY A 52 -4.42 -28.24 2.96
N ASP A 53 -5.06 -27.74 4.02
CA ASP A 53 -6.23 -26.88 3.87
C ASP A 53 -5.88 -25.56 3.18
N THR A 54 -6.90 -24.88 2.67
CA THR A 54 -6.74 -23.60 1.98
C THR A 54 -7.06 -22.42 2.90
N VAL A 55 -6.12 -21.48 3.00
CA VAL A 55 -6.35 -20.16 3.57
C VAL A 55 -6.83 -19.21 2.47
N THR A 56 -7.98 -18.58 2.71
CA THR A 56 -8.54 -17.54 1.84
C THR A 56 -8.19 -16.17 2.43
N LEU A 57 -7.23 -15.47 1.84
CA LEU A 57 -6.86 -14.10 2.19
C LEU A 57 -7.79 -13.14 1.47
N ILE A 58 -8.40 -12.19 2.18
CA ILE A 58 -9.44 -11.31 1.64
C ILE A 58 -9.00 -9.86 1.80
N SER A 59 -9.04 -9.08 0.72
CA SER A 59 -8.79 -7.64 0.77
C SER A 59 -9.30 -6.91 -0.46
N ARG A 60 -9.87 -5.72 -0.27
CA ARG A 60 -10.16 -4.78 -1.37
C ARG A 60 -8.90 -4.29 -2.10
N ALA A 61 -7.70 -4.55 -1.56
CA ALA A 61 -6.43 -4.24 -2.20
C ALA A 61 -6.03 -5.25 -3.29
N PHE A 62 -6.53 -6.48 -3.24
CA PHE A 62 -6.10 -7.54 -4.15
C PHE A 62 -6.77 -7.42 -5.52
N ALA A 63 -6.16 -8.05 -6.52
CA ALA A 63 -6.78 -8.26 -7.82
C ALA A 63 -7.92 -9.27 -7.71
N HIS A 64 -8.97 -9.10 -8.54
CA HIS A 64 -10.07 -10.05 -8.70
C HIS A 64 -9.61 -11.30 -9.46
N THR A 65 -8.74 -12.09 -8.84
CA THR A 65 -8.30 -13.40 -9.34
C THR A 65 -9.19 -14.50 -8.80
N HIS A 66 -9.50 -14.41 -7.50
CA HIS A 66 -10.58 -15.13 -6.85
C HIS A 66 -11.44 -14.12 -6.08
N ASP A 67 -12.69 -14.46 -5.84
CA ASP A 67 -13.60 -13.64 -5.04
C ASP A 67 -14.22 -14.49 -3.93
N PHE A 68 -14.36 -13.91 -2.75
CA PHE A 68 -15.07 -14.48 -1.63
C PHE A 68 -16.08 -13.47 -1.10
N ALA A 69 -17.37 -13.83 -1.13
CA ALA A 69 -18.46 -12.94 -0.70
C ALA A 69 -18.40 -11.55 -1.37
N GLY A 70 -18.07 -11.51 -2.68
CA GLY A 70 -17.96 -10.26 -3.45
C GLY A 70 -16.71 -9.43 -3.18
N LEU A 71 -15.76 -9.93 -2.40
CA LEU A 71 -14.47 -9.28 -2.15
C LEU A 71 -13.32 -10.05 -2.82
N PRO A 72 -12.30 -9.35 -3.37
CA PRO A 72 -11.12 -10.01 -3.92
C PRO A 72 -10.41 -10.85 -2.88
N ALA A 73 -9.95 -12.02 -3.32
CA ALA A 73 -9.27 -13.00 -2.49
C ALA A 73 -8.05 -13.61 -3.17
N VAL A 74 -7.11 -14.07 -2.34
CA VAL A 74 -5.93 -14.85 -2.73
C VAL A 74 -5.91 -16.13 -1.91
N LEU A 75 -5.72 -17.26 -2.57
CA LEU A 75 -5.69 -18.58 -1.93
C LEU A 75 -4.24 -19.02 -1.68
N THR A 76 -4.02 -19.70 -0.57
CA THR A 76 -2.71 -20.32 -0.26
C THR A 76 -2.91 -21.54 0.63
N PRO A 77 -2.14 -22.62 0.42
CA PRO A 77 -2.23 -23.79 1.29
C PRO A 77 -1.63 -23.51 2.68
N VAL A 78 -2.17 -24.19 3.69
CA VAL A 78 -1.59 -24.31 5.02
C VAL A 78 -0.44 -25.31 4.96
N ARG A 79 0.72 -24.88 5.45
CA ARG A 79 1.95 -25.67 5.59
C ARG A 79 2.11 -26.14 7.03
N MET A 80 3.14 -26.95 7.25
CA MET A 80 3.49 -27.46 8.58
C MET A 80 3.51 -26.35 9.65
N GLY A 81 2.94 -26.65 10.82
CA GLY A 81 2.81 -25.71 11.93
C GLY A 81 1.76 -24.61 11.70
N GLY A 82 0.79 -24.82 10.81
CA GLY A 82 -0.29 -23.88 10.52
C GLY A 82 0.15 -22.68 9.67
N LYS A 83 1.38 -22.67 9.15
CA LYS A 83 1.96 -21.51 8.46
C LYS A 83 1.41 -21.37 7.04
N PHE A 84 1.26 -20.14 6.56
CA PHE A 84 0.98 -19.88 5.16
C PHE A 84 1.86 -18.75 4.63
N ARG A 85 2.12 -18.75 3.33
CA ARG A 85 2.86 -17.69 2.64
C ARG A 85 2.51 -17.69 1.17
N THR A 86 2.15 -16.52 0.66
CA THR A 86 1.89 -16.28 -0.75
C THR A 86 2.32 -14.87 -1.15
N THR A 87 2.39 -14.61 -2.44
CA THR A 87 2.67 -13.29 -3.01
C THR A 87 1.52 -12.87 -3.88
N THR A 88 1.15 -11.60 -3.85
CA THR A 88 0.12 -11.05 -4.72
C THR A 88 0.51 -9.67 -5.22
N ARG A 89 0.16 -9.36 -6.47
CA ARG A 89 0.37 -8.05 -7.06
C ARG A 89 -0.83 -7.16 -6.78
N ILE A 90 -0.58 -5.98 -6.21
CA ILE A 90 -1.60 -4.95 -6.06
C ILE A 90 -1.88 -4.34 -7.45
N PRO A 91 -3.14 -4.24 -7.92
CA PRO A 91 -3.44 -3.70 -9.23
C PRO A 91 -2.82 -2.30 -9.44
N ALA A 92 -2.34 -2.02 -10.65
CA ALA A 92 -1.76 -0.71 -10.99
C ALA A 92 -2.79 0.44 -10.92
N THR A 93 -4.07 0.10 -11.07
CA THR A 93 -5.20 1.04 -10.96
C THR A 93 -5.75 1.15 -9.54
N LYS A 94 -5.14 0.47 -8.55
CA LYS A 94 -5.65 0.47 -7.18
C LYS A 94 -5.55 1.86 -6.57
N SER A 95 -6.69 2.37 -6.11
CA SER A 95 -6.73 3.67 -5.45
C SER A 95 -5.83 3.71 -4.21
N PRO A 96 -5.21 4.86 -3.91
CA PRO A 96 -4.47 5.06 -2.67
C PRO A 96 -5.39 4.88 -1.45
N GLY A 97 -4.88 4.32 -0.36
CA GLY A 97 -5.67 4.11 0.85
C GLY A 97 -5.08 3.07 1.79
N ILE A 98 -5.74 2.89 2.94
CA ILE A 98 -5.44 1.82 3.89
C ILE A 98 -6.44 0.69 3.66
N TYR A 99 -5.91 -0.51 3.46
CA TYR A 99 -6.67 -1.71 3.17
C TYR A 99 -6.45 -2.74 4.27
N GLY A 100 -7.54 -3.26 4.80
CA GLY A 100 -7.50 -4.41 5.69
C GLY A 100 -7.25 -5.69 4.89
N VAL A 101 -6.38 -6.54 5.40
CA VAL A 101 -6.16 -7.91 4.92
C VAL A 101 -6.60 -8.84 6.03
N THR A 102 -7.63 -9.63 5.77
CA THR A 102 -8.15 -10.65 6.67
C THR A 102 -7.96 -12.04 6.05
N ALA A 103 -8.20 -13.08 6.82
CA ALA A 103 -8.05 -14.45 6.36
C ALA A 103 -9.15 -15.36 6.89
N ARG A 104 -9.43 -16.42 6.15
CA ARG A 104 -10.32 -17.53 6.52
C ARG A 104 -9.65 -18.87 6.33
N CYS A 105 -10.03 -19.87 7.12
CA CYS A 105 -9.59 -21.25 6.98
C CYS A 105 -10.63 -22.19 7.62
N GLY A 106 -10.86 -23.37 7.05
CA GLY A 106 -11.79 -24.37 7.61
C GLY A 106 -13.22 -23.86 7.84
N GLY A 107 -13.72 -22.94 7.00
CA GLY A 107 -15.06 -22.33 7.12
C GLY A 107 -15.15 -21.12 8.07
N GLY A 108 -14.16 -20.89 8.93
CA GLY A 108 -14.14 -19.79 9.90
C GLY A 108 -13.28 -18.59 9.49
N ASN A 109 -13.53 -17.43 10.10
CA ASN A 109 -12.61 -16.28 10.05
C ASN A 109 -11.46 -16.49 11.05
N LEU A 110 -10.25 -16.07 10.69
CA LEU A 110 -9.11 -16.14 11.61
C LEU A 110 -9.25 -15.13 12.78
N GLY A 111 -10.05 -14.09 12.64
CA GLY A 111 -10.24 -13.07 13.69
C GLY A 111 -9.05 -12.12 13.86
N VAL A 112 -8.11 -12.12 12.93
CA VAL A 112 -6.97 -11.20 12.89
C VAL A 112 -6.97 -10.40 11.58
N GLN A 113 -6.34 -9.23 11.60
CA GLN A 113 -6.26 -8.32 10.46
C GLN A 113 -4.87 -7.70 10.38
N ALA A 114 -4.32 -7.62 9.17
CA ALA A 114 -3.17 -6.80 8.86
C ALA A 114 -3.59 -5.58 8.04
N HIS A 115 -2.78 -4.52 8.06
CA HIS A 115 -3.02 -3.34 7.24
C HIS A 115 -1.97 -3.22 6.14
N LEU A 116 -2.46 -2.98 4.92
CA LEU A 116 -1.68 -2.63 3.76
C LEU A 116 -2.02 -1.20 3.35
N ARG A 117 -1.03 -0.32 3.32
CA ARG A 117 -1.18 1.04 2.80
C ARG A 117 -0.74 1.07 1.34
N VAL A 118 -1.67 1.38 0.44
CA VAL A 118 -1.37 1.67 -0.96
C VAL A 118 -1.14 3.18 -1.09
N THR A 119 0.04 3.58 -1.56
CA THR A 119 0.36 5.00 -1.79
C THR A 119 -0.17 5.47 -3.15
N ALA A 120 -0.13 6.78 -3.37
CA ALA A 120 -0.47 7.36 -4.66
C ALA A 120 0.78 7.47 -5.50
N THR A 121 0.73 7.12 -6.78
CA THR A 121 1.86 7.35 -7.68
C THR A 121 2.15 8.85 -7.82
N PRO A 122 3.43 9.26 -7.85
CA PRO A 122 3.76 10.67 -8.02
C PRO A 122 3.16 11.18 -9.32
N SER A 123 2.54 12.35 -9.27
CA SER A 123 1.93 12.96 -10.44
C SER A 123 2.00 14.47 -10.35
N LEU A 124 2.03 15.12 -11.51
CA LEU A 124 1.98 16.57 -11.63
C LEU A 124 1.21 16.93 -12.89
N THR A 125 0.23 17.80 -12.74
CA THR A 125 -0.56 18.37 -13.83
C THR A 125 -0.63 19.88 -13.68
N VAL A 126 -0.72 20.56 -14.81
CA VAL A 126 -0.92 22.01 -14.90
C VAL A 126 -2.17 22.28 -15.72
N SER A 127 -3.05 23.14 -15.20
CA SER A 127 -4.30 23.52 -15.86
C SER A 127 -4.55 25.03 -15.75
N PRO A 128 -4.77 25.75 -16.86
CA PRO A 128 -4.67 25.26 -18.24
C PRO A 128 -3.21 24.96 -18.63
N SER A 129 -3.01 24.03 -19.57
CA SER A 129 -1.68 23.68 -20.11
C SER A 129 -1.18 24.66 -21.17
N VAL A 130 -2.07 25.53 -21.67
CA VAL A 130 -1.77 26.66 -22.55
C VAL A 130 -2.37 27.91 -21.93
N VAL A 131 -1.57 28.95 -21.72
CA VAL A 131 -2.02 30.15 -21.02
C VAL A 131 -1.36 31.40 -21.58
N HIS A 132 -2.10 32.51 -21.63
CA HIS A 132 -1.50 33.82 -21.86
C HIS A 132 -0.70 34.28 -20.64
N ARG A 133 0.39 35.00 -20.86
CA ARG A 133 1.17 35.65 -19.80
C ARG A 133 0.27 36.53 -18.90
N GLY A 134 0.63 36.64 -17.63
CA GLY A 134 -0.14 37.39 -16.63
C GLY A 134 -1.38 36.66 -16.08
N ARG A 135 -1.66 35.43 -16.51
CA ARG A 135 -2.79 34.62 -16.04
C ARG A 135 -2.38 33.56 -15.04
N ASN A 136 -3.37 33.02 -14.33
CA ASN A 136 -3.18 32.00 -13.32
C ASN A 136 -3.21 30.60 -13.95
N VAL A 137 -2.37 29.72 -13.42
CA VAL A 137 -2.41 28.29 -13.67
C VAL A 137 -2.55 27.56 -12.34
N THR A 138 -3.23 26.43 -12.41
CA THR A 138 -3.45 25.52 -11.30
C THR A 138 -2.51 24.33 -11.44
N LEU A 139 -1.68 24.10 -10.43
CA LEU A 139 -0.78 22.97 -10.33
C LEU A 139 -1.38 21.96 -9.35
N ARG A 140 -1.56 20.71 -9.77
CA ARG A 140 -2.14 19.63 -8.96
C ARG A 140 -1.31 18.37 -9.13
N GLY A 141 -1.39 17.48 -8.15
CA GLY A 141 -0.70 16.21 -8.24
C GLY A 141 -0.69 15.43 -6.95
N SER A 142 0.15 14.40 -6.94
CA SER A 142 0.45 13.61 -5.76
C SER A 142 1.95 13.53 -5.53
N ALA A 143 2.34 13.61 -4.26
CA ALA A 143 3.73 13.65 -3.84
C ALA A 143 4.19 12.31 -3.22
N ASP A 144 3.61 11.17 -3.64
CA ASP A 144 3.90 9.78 -3.22
C ASP A 144 4.87 9.57 -2.05
N GLY A 145 4.41 8.92 -1.00
CA GLY A 145 5.25 8.60 0.15
C GLY A 145 5.63 9.80 1.03
N CYS A 146 5.45 11.03 0.55
CA CYS A 146 5.69 12.23 1.34
C CYS A 146 4.54 12.46 2.34
N SER A 147 4.88 12.68 3.61
CA SER A 147 3.91 12.85 4.69
C SER A 147 3.05 14.11 4.51
N ALA A 148 1.79 14.04 4.95
CA ALA A 148 0.93 15.20 5.00
C ALA A 148 1.58 16.30 5.87
N GLY A 149 1.49 17.55 5.40
CA GLY A 149 2.17 18.70 6.00
C GLY A 149 3.54 19.01 5.40
N ASN A 150 4.21 18.04 4.75
CA ASN A 150 5.49 18.28 4.09
C ASN A 150 5.33 19.29 2.94
N THR A 151 6.40 20.05 2.68
CA THR A 151 6.45 21.01 1.57
C THR A 151 6.77 20.29 0.26
N VAL A 152 5.96 20.58 -0.75
CA VAL A 152 6.21 20.28 -2.17
C VAL A 152 6.78 21.52 -2.83
N THR A 153 7.92 21.37 -3.50
CA THR A 153 8.58 22.43 -4.26
C THR A 153 8.40 22.17 -5.75
N LEU A 154 7.64 23.04 -6.41
CA LEU A 154 7.37 23.01 -7.86
C LEU A 154 8.35 23.95 -8.54
N ILE A 155 9.12 23.48 -9.51
CA ILE A 155 10.24 24.22 -10.09
C ILE A 155 9.98 24.45 -11.58
N SER A 156 10.07 25.70 -12.04
CA SER A 156 9.97 26.04 -13.45
C SER A 156 10.50 27.44 -13.75
N ARG A 157 11.15 27.61 -14.91
CA ARG A 157 11.49 28.93 -15.48
C ARG A 157 10.26 29.79 -15.80
N ALA A 158 9.06 29.20 -15.83
CA ALA A 158 7.81 29.91 -16.04
C ALA A 158 7.36 30.74 -14.83
N PHE A 159 7.82 30.43 -13.62
CA PHE A 159 7.31 31.06 -12.40
C PHE A 159 7.98 32.40 -12.08
N VAL A 160 7.43 33.11 -11.10
CA VAL A 160 8.03 34.27 -10.45
C VAL A 160 9.14 33.85 -9.50
N HIS A 161 10.18 34.69 -9.34
CA HIS A 161 11.29 34.47 -8.40
C HIS A 161 10.91 34.84 -6.95
N THR A 162 9.72 34.44 -6.50
CA THR A 162 9.32 34.64 -5.08
C THR A 162 10.03 33.64 -4.17
N HIS A 163 10.21 32.43 -4.68
CA HIS A 163 11.05 31.42 -4.06
C HIS A 163 11.96 30.86 -5.16
N ASP A 164 13.20 30.55 -4.81
CA ASP A 164 14.13 29.91 -5.71
C ASP A 164 14.63 28.60 -5.12
N PHE A 165 14.80 27.61 -5.98
CA PHE A 165 15.41 26.33 -5.65
C PHE A 165 16.55 26.07 -6.64
N ALA A 166 17.77 25.96 -6.15
CA ALA A 166 18.97 25.76 -6.98
C ALA A 166 19.07 26.77 -8.14
N GLY A 167 18.75 28.04 -7.88
CA GLY A 167 18.79 29.12 -8.87
C GLY A 167 17.64 29.14 -9.88
N LEU A 168 16.63 28.27 -9.72
CA LEU A 168 15.42 28.25 -10.55
C LEU A 168 14.20 28.72 -9.76
N PRO A 169 13.27 29.47 -10.40
CA PRO A 169 12.03 29.87 -9.77
C PRO A 169 11.20 28.68 -9.30
N ALA A 170 10.59 28.83 -8.13
CA ALA A 170 9.83 27.79 -7.48
C ALA A 170 8.51 28.31 -6.86
N VAL A 171 7.52 27.42 -6.82
CA VAL A 171 6.26 27.59 -6.12
C VAL A 171 6.19 26.53 -5.03
N LEU A 172 5.85 26.94 -3.81
CA LEU A 172 5.73 26.05 -2.66
C LEU A 172 4.26 25.72 -2.38
N THR A 173 3.99 24.48 -2.01
CA THR A 173 2.69 24.05 -1.50
C THR A 173 2.88 22.94 -0.47
N ARG A 174 1.80 22.52 0.21
CA ARG A 174 1.86 21.45 1.22
C ARG A 174 1.12 20.20 0.75
N VAL A 175 1.64 19.05 1.14
CA VAL A 175 0.96 17.77 0.99
C VAL A 175 -0.25 17.72 1.91
N ARG A 176 -1.42 17.46 1.34
CA ARG A 176 -2.70 17.29 2.04
C ARG A 176 -2.89 15.83 2.47
N ALA A 177 -3.95 15.58 3.24
CA ALA A 177 -4.39 14.22 3.53
C ALA A 177 -4.55 13.42 2.22
N GLY A 178 -4.10 12.16 2.24
CA GLY A 178 -4.08 11.30 1.05
C GLY A 178 -2.89 11.53 0.10
N GLY A 179 -1.93 12.40 0.43
CA GLY A 179 -0.70 12.56 -0.36
C GLY A 179 -0.85 13.46 -1.59
N THR A 180 -1.93 14.25 -1.66
CA THR A 180 -2.20 15.15 -2.79
C THR A 180 -1.72 16.56 -2.52
N PHE A 181 -1.46 17.34 -3.57
CA PHE A 181 -1.16 18.76 -3.45
C PHE A 181 -1.89 19.57 -4.53
N HIS A 182 -2.10 20.84 -4.22
CA HIS A 182 -2.75 21.80 -5.11
C HIS A 182 -2.25 23.21 -4.79
N VAL A 183 -1.93 23.99 -5.83
CA VAL A 183 -1.60 25.41 -5.70
C VAL A 183 -1.95 26.15 -6.98
N VAL A 184 -2.36 27.41 -6.84
CA VAL A 184 -2.56 28.33 -7.95
C VAL A 184 -1.37 29.28 -7.97
N THR A 185 -0.79 29.49 -9.15
CA THR A 185 0.30 30.46 -9.34
C THR A 185 0.04 31.30 -10.58
N ARG A 186 0.53 32.53 -10.57
CA ARG A 186 0.42 33.46 -11.69
C ARG A 186 1.67 33.36 -12.56
N ILE A 187 1.49 33.22 -13.87
CA ILE A 187 2.58 33.34 -14.83
C ILE A 187 2.90 34.82 -15.03
N PRO A 188 4.16 35.28 -14.92
CA PRO A 188 4.51 36.69 -15.04
C PRO A 188 4.05 37.28 -16.38
N ALA A 189 3.57 38.53 -16.37
CA ALA A 189 3.22 39.24 -17.61
C ALA A 189 4.45 39.54 -18.49
N THR A 190 5.65 39.54 -17.91
CA THR A 190 6.94 39.70 -18.60
C THR A 190 7.51 38.39 -19.11
N LYS A 191 6.84 37.25 -18.89
CA LYS A 191 7.36 35.94 -19.29
C LYS A 191 7.39 35.82 -20.81
N THR A 192 8.51 35.34 -21.34
CA THR A 192 8.64 35.09 -22.77
C THR A 192 7.69 33.95 -23.19
N PRO A 193 6.98 34.09 -24.33
CA PRO A 193 6.21 32.98 -24.88
C PRO A 193 7.09 31.77 -25.15
N GLY A 194 6.57 30.57 -24.94
CA GLY A 194 7.36 29.34 -25.10
C GLY A 194 6.80 28.15 -24.32
N ARG A 195 7.53 27.02 -24.40
CA ARG A 195 7.18 25.79 -23.67
C ARG A 195 8.10 25.62 -22.47
N TYR A 196 7.50 25.42 -21.31
CA TYR A 196 8.17 25.32 -20.03
C TYR A 196 7.91 23.96 -19.40
N GLY A 197 8.98 23.33 -18.91
CA GLY A 197 8.90 22.16 -18.05
C GLY A 197 8.63 22.59 -16.61
N ILE A 198 7.79 21.84 -15.91
CA ILE A 198 7.53 21.98 -14.48
C ILE A 198 7.83 20.63 -13.84
N THR A 199 8.72 20.63 -12.87
CA THR A 199 9.07 19.45 -12.08
C THR A 199 8.66 19.66 -10.62
N ALA A 200 8.57 18.58 -9.85
CA ALA A 200 8.19 18.65 -8.45
C ALA A 200 9.14 17.85 -7.56
N ARG A 201 9.33 18.34 -6.33
CA ARG A 201 10.13 17.73 -5.27
C ARG A 201 9.34 17.67 -3.97
N CYS A 202 9.62 16.68 -3.12
CA CYS A 202 9.06 16.60 -1.77
C CYS A 202 10.05 15.92 -0.82
N GLY A 203 10.15 16.43 0.42
CA GLY A 203 10.96 15.81 1.48
C GLY A 203 12.44 15.59 1.13
N GLY A 204 13.02 16.44 0.28
CA GLY A 204 14.42 16.32 -0.18
C GLY A 204 14.60 15.51 -1.48
N GLY A 205 13.62 14.69 -1.89
CA GLY A 205 13.67 13.91 -3.12
C GLY A 205 13.07 14.61 -4.34
N ASN A 206 13.43 14.15 -5.54
CA ASN A 206 12.73 14.48 -6.78
C ASN A 206 11.58 13.49 -6.99
N LEU A 207 10.39 13.98 -7.36
CA LEU A 207 9.23 13.13 -7.60
C LEU A 207 9.28 12.41 -8.96
N GLY A 208 10.23 12.77 -9.85
CA GLY A 208 10.38 12.12 -11.16
C GLY A 208 9.27 12.46 -12.15
N VAL A 209 8.54 13.56 -11.92
CA VAL A 209 7.40 14.00 -12.74
C VAL A 209 7.74 15.25 -13.53
N LEU A 210 7.18 15.35 -14.74
CA LEU A 210 7.32 16.49 -15.63
C LEU A 210 5.95 16.86 -16.22
N ALA A 211 5.50 18.08 -15.93
CA ALA A 211 4.37 18.69 -16.63
C ALA A 211 4.86 19.77 -17.59
N HIS A 212 4.05 20.04 -18.61
CA HIS A 212 4.38 21.04 -19.62
C HIS A 212 3.35 22.14 -19.69
N LEU A 213 3.84 23.37 -19.69
CA LEU A 213 3.05 24.59 -19.82
C LEU A 213 3.51 25.35 -21.07
N ARG A 214 2.58 25.71 -21.95
CA ARG A 214 2.81 26.63 -23.07
C ARG A 214 2.33 28.02 -22.69
N VAL A 215 3.23 29.00 -22.75
CA VAL A 215 2.92 30.41 -22.49
C VAL A 215 2.78 31.15 -23.82
N LEU A 216 1.69 31.90 -23.94
CA LEU A 216 1.38 32.77 -25.09
C LEU A 216 1.56 34.25 -24.71
N SER A 217 1.67 35.09 -25.74
CA SER A 217 1.72 36.56 -25.65
C SER A 217 0.44 37.19 -25.14
#